data_AF-A0A7K1LB30-F1
#
_entry.id   AF-A0A7K1LB30-F1
#
_cell.length_a   1.000
_cell.length_b   1.000
_cell.length_c   1.000
_cell.angle_alpha   90.00
_cell.angle_beta   90.00
_cell.angle_gamma   90.00
#
_symmetry.space_group_name_H-M   'P 1'
#
loop_
_entity.id
_entity.type
_entity.pdbx_description
1 polymer ?
#
loop_
_entity_poly.entity_id
_entity_poly.type
_entity_poly.pdbx_seq_one_letter_code
_entity_poly.pdbx_strand_id
1 'polypeptide(L)'
;MGYDTDFTGKIQIEPPLNPSEISYLRRFSDSRRMHRDTGPYYLGNRRPEENDTGVVDPNSPPPEQPGLWCDWVPTPDGTAIEWNRMEKFYYATEWMEYLINAFLSEGADVQAELKAPIVGRFYPPEFAEFTFDHVLSGTVEAQGDDPDDRWDLVVSDNEVQRVEKG
;
A
#
# COMPACT_ATOMS: atom_id res chain seq x y z
N MET A 1 -8.04 12.28 -19.47
CA MET A 1 -9.18 12.63 -18.60
C MET A 1 -9.02 11.72 -17.41
N GLY A 2 -8.74 12.29 -16.24
CA GLY A 2 -8.68 11.53 -14.99
C GLY A 2 -10.04 11.66 -14.31
N TYR A 3 -10.48 10.59 -13.67
CA TYR A 3 -11.58 10.64 -12.72
C TYR A 3 -10.94 10.88 -11.36
N ASP A 4 -11.41 11.88 -10.64
CA ASP A 4 -10.98 12.11 -9.27
C ASP A 4 -11.94 11.37 -8.31
N THR A 5 -11.39 10.87 -7.21
CA THR A 5 -12.16 10.16 -6.19
C THR A 5 -11.68 10.63 -4.84
N ASP A 6 -12.60 11.16 -4.05
CA ASP A 6 -12.35 11.57 -2.68
C ASP A 6 -12.63 10.41 -1.73
N PHE A 7 -11.71 10.19 -0.80
CA PHE A 7 -11.83 9.15 0.22
C PHE A 7 -12.00 9.78 1.61
N THR A 8 -13.02 9.36 2.35
CA THR A 8 -13.31 9.84 3.72
C THR A 8 -13.40 8.68 4.69
N GLY A 9 -12.65 8.75 5.79
CA GLY A 9 -12.57 7.69 6.79
C GLY A 9 -11.16 7.16 6.95
N LYS A 10 -11.03 6.06 7.69
CA LYS A 10 -9.75 5.39 7.95
C LYS A 10 -9.97 3.93 8.35
N ILE A 11 -9.00 3.09 8.04
CA ILE A 11 -8.98 1.69 8.48
C ILE A 11 -8.15 1.61 9.76
N GLN A 12 -8.73 1.11 10.85
CA GLN A 12 -8.01 0.93 12.12
C GLN A 12 -7.06 -0.26 12.03
N ILE A 13 -5.97 -0.21 12.80
CA ILE A 13 -4.95 -1.24 12.91
C ILE A 13 -4.79 -1.61 14.40
N GLU A 14 -4.86 -2.89 14.73
CA GLU A 14 -4.60 -3.42 16.07
C GLU A 14 -3.71 -4.68 15.99
N PRO A 15 -2.58 -4.75 16.72
CA PRO A 15 -1.95 -3.67 17.49
C PRO A 15 -1.47 -2.53 16.58
N PRO A 16 -1.22 -1.31 17.11
CA PRO A 16 -0.69 -0.21 16.33
C PRO A 16 0.68 -0.53 15.70
N LEU A 17 0.92 0.02 14.51
CA LEU A 17 2.21 -0.08 13.82
C LEU A 17 3.36 0.49 14.66
N ASN A 18 4.51 -0.16 14.57
CA ASN A 18 5.74 0.32 15.18
C ASN A 18 6.43 1.39 14.29
N PRO A 19 7.45 2.11 14.82
CA PRO A 19 8.10 3.19 14.07
C PRO A 19 8.74 2.76 12.73
N SER A 20 9.26 1.54 12.62
CA SER A 20 9.89 1.02 11.41
C SER A 20 8.86 0.74 10.32
N GLU A 21 7.72 0.16 10.68
CA GLU A 21 6.58 -0.05 9.78
C GLU A 21 6.00 1.26 9.27
N ILE A 22 5.76 2.23 10.17
CA ILE A 22 5.30 3.57 9.80
C ILE A 22 6.28 4.24 8.84
N SER A 23 7.58 4.18 9.13
CA SER A 23 8.63 4.76 8.29
C SER A 23 8.65 4.16 6.89
N TYR A 24 8.62 2.83 6.80
CA TYR A 24 8.63 2.13 5.52
C TYR A 24 7.37 2.42 4.71
N LEU A 25 6.17 2.27 5.29
CA LEU A 25 4.91 2.43 4.58
C LEU A 25 4.65 3.87 4.14
N ARG A 26 5.13 4.87 4.89
CA ARG A 26 5.12 6.27 4.43
C ARG A 26 5.99 6.49 3.21
N ARG A 27 7.20 5.94 3.21
CA ARG A 27 8.09 6.00 2.04
C ARG A 27 7.53 5.20 0.88
N PHE A 28 6.83 4.09 1.15
CA PHE A 28 6.15 3.29 0.15
C PHE A 28 5.08 4.13 -0.57
N SER A 29 4.21 4.81 0.18
CA SER A 29 3.21 5.72 -0.38
C SER A 29 3.82 6.88 -1.15
N ASP A 30 4.94 7.43 -0.68
CA ASP A 30 5.63 8.56 -1.30
C ASP A 30 6.53 8.18 -2.50
N SER A 31 6.53 6.90 -2.90
CA SER A 31 7.42 6.38 -3.94
C SER A 31 6.65 5.90 -5.16
N ARG A 32 7.22 6.12 -6.35
CA ARG A 32 6.67 5.56 -7.58
C ARG A 32 7.04 4.09 -7.71
N ARG A 33 6.02 3.24 -7.79
CA ARG A 33 6.12 1.79 -7.90
C ARG A 33 6.44 1.38 -9.34
N MET A 34 7.71 1.45 -9.73
CA MET A 34 8.19 1.07 -11.06
C MET A 34 8.73 -0.36 -11.08
N HIS A 35 8.58 -1.05 -12.20
CA HIS A 35 9.10 -2.40 -12.41
C HIS A 35 10.62 -2.39 -12.39
N ARG A 36 11.19 -3.17 -11.45
CA ARG A 36 12.64 -3.27 -11.22
C ARG A 36 13.10 -4.71 -11.14
N ASP A 37 14.36 -4.93 -11.50
CA ASP A 37 15.04 -6.23 -11.34
C ASP A 37 15.30 -6.60 -9.86
N THR A 38 15.32 -5.60 -8.97
CA THR A 38 15.42 -5.76 -7.51
C THR A 38 14.11 -6.19 -6.85
N GLY A 39 13.01 -6.29 -7.60
CA GLY A 39 11.71 -6.74 -7.10
C GLY A 39 10.86 -5.64 -6.45
N PRO A 40 9.79 -6.03 -5.74
CA PRO A 40 8.70 -5.12 -5.42
C PRO A 40 8.96 -4.21 -4.22
N TYR A 41 9.96 -4.46 -3.39
CA TYR A 41 10.09 -3.79 -2.08
C TYR A 41 11.09 -2.62 -2.05
N TYR A 42 11.92 -2.47 -3.09
CA TYR A 42 12.80 -1.33 -3.21
C TYR A 42 11.99 -0.05 -3.47
N LEU A 43 12.19 0.98 -2.65
CA LEU A 43 11.43 2.23 -2.71
C LEU A 43 12.10 3.29 -3.61
N GLY A 44 13.39 3.13 -3.91
CA GLY A 44 14.17 4.13 -4.63
C GLY A 44 14.16 5.50 -3.96
N ASN A 45 14.47 6.52 -4.76
CA ASN A 45 14.33 7.91 -4.36
C ASN A 45 12.90 8.41 -4.62
N ARG A 46 12.40 9.32 -3.75
CA ARG A 46 11.07 9.97 -3.88
C ARG A 46 10.83 10.55 -5.28
N ARG A 47 11.88 11.10 -5.89
CA ARG A 47 11.89 11.52 -7.30
C ARG A 47 12.91 10.64 -8.02
N PRO A 48 12.47 9.63 -8.79
CA PRO A 48 13.39 8.80 -9.54
C PRO A 48 14.17 9.67 -10.52
N GLU A 49 15.48 9.60 -10.48
CA GLU A 49 16.35 10.20 -11.49
C GLU A 49 16.38 9.29 -12.73
N GLU A 50 16.87 9.80 -13.87
CA GLU A 50 16.99 9.01 -15.11
C GLU A 50 17.78 7.69 -14.93
N ASN A 51 18.62 7.61 -13.89
CA ASN A 51 19.45 6.45 -13.56
C ASN A 51 19.05 5.77 -12.24
N ASP A 52 17.78 5.86 -11.83
CA ASP A 52 17.32 5.12 -10.64
C ASP A 52 17.60 3.62 -10.80
N THR A 53 18.12 3.01 -9.74
CA THR A 53 18.74 1.69 -9.79
C THR A 53 17.73 0.62 -10.19
N GLY A 54 18.11 -0.22 -11.16
CA GLY A 54 17.42 -1.47 -11.48
C GLY A 54 16.09 -1.30 -12.21
N VAL A 55 15.75 -0.10 -12.72
CA VAL A 55 14.50 0.15 -13.45
C VAL A 55 14.50 -0.61 -14.78
N VAL A 56 13.54 -1.53 -14.93
CA VAL A 56 13.30 -2.30 -16.15
C VAL A 56 12.26 -1.58 -17.03
N ASP A 57 11.16 -1.13 -16.42
CA ASP A 57 10.15 -0.31 -17.08
C ASP A 57 9.63 0.74 -16.08
N PRO A 58 9.88 2.04 -16.31
CA PRO A 58 9.41 3.07 -15.41
C PRO A 58 7.88 3.19 -15.40
N ASN A 59 7.16 2.79 -16.46
CA ASN A 59 5.72 3.03 -16.60
C ASN A 59 4.84 1.83 -16.28
N SER A 60 5.45 0.72 -15.84
CA SER A 60 4.75 -0.46 -15.35
C SER A 60 5.10 -0.71 -13.90
N PRO A 61 4.17 -1.19 -13.05
CA PRO A 61 4.49 -1.61 -11.69
C PRO A 61 5.22 -2.96 -11.68
N PRO A 62 5.86 -3.33 -10.56
CA PRO A 62 6.21 -4.73 -10.30
C PRO A 62 4.97 -5.63 -10.50
N PRO A 63 5.11 -6.85 -11.04
CA PRO A 63 3.97 -7.74 -11.31
C PRO A 63 3.08 -8.02 -10.10
N GLU A 64 3.64 -7.95 -8.89
CA GLU A 64 2.94 -8.18 -7.63
C GLU A 64 2.16 -6.96 -7.11
N GLN A 65 2.34 -5.77 -7.71
CA GLN A 65 1.76 -4.53 -7.22
C GLN A 65 0.60 -4.02 -8.11
N PRO A 66 -0.51 -3.52 -7.52
CA PRO A 66 -1.68 -3.06 -8.27
C PRO A 66 -1.41 -1.95 -9.29
N GLY A 67 -0.52 -1.01 -8.97
CA GLY A 67 -0.29 0.16 -9.81
C GLY A 67 1.00 0.90 -9.50
N LEU A 68 1.14 2.11 -10.06
CA LEU A 68 2.35 2.93 -9.92
C LEU A 68 2.38 3.77 -8.64
N TRP A 69 1.24 3.96 -7.98
CA TRP A 69 1.09 4.86 -6.83
C TRP A 69 0.11 4.26 -5.84
N CYS A 70 0.52 4.19 -4.57
CA CYS A 70 -0.31 3.75 -3.46
C CYS A 70 -0.54 4.94 -2.54
N ASP A 71 -1.76 5.47 -2.51
CA ASP A 71 -2.08 6.69 -1.76
C ASP A 71 -2.64 6.40 -0.36
N TRP A 72 -2.64 5.14 0.06
CA TRP A 72 -2.81 4.77 1.46
C TRP A 72 -1.54 5.05 2.27
N VAL A 73 -1.69 5.74 3.39
CA VAL A 73 -0.59 6.09 4.30
C VAL A 73 -0.99 5.82 5.75
N PRO A 74 -0.08 5.29 6.60
CA PRO A 74 -0.38 5.13 8.01
C PRO A 74 -0.41 6.47 8.75
N THR A 75 -1.29 6.57 9.74
CA THR A 75 -1.35 7.69 10.66
C THR A 75 -0.05 7.82 11.48
N PRO A 76 0.30 9.03 11.98
CA PRO A 76 1.53 9.24 12.74
C PRO A 76 1.69 8.39 14.00
N ASP A 77 0.58 7.95 14.58
CA ASP A 77 0.54 7.09 15.77
C ASP A 77 0.45 5.59 15.44
N GLY A 78 0.44 5.22 14.16
CA GLY A 78 0.38 3.81 13.73
C GLY A 78 -0.97 3.12 13.94
N THR A 79 -2.00 3.84 14.39
CA THR A 79 -3.29 3.24 14.75
C THR A 79 -4.24 3.04 13.56
N ALA A 80 -3.92 3.62 12.40
CA ALA A 80 -4.80 3.56 11.24
C ALA A 80 -4.06 3.77 9.91
N ILE A 81 -4.72 3.41 8.81
CA ILE A 81 -4.39 3.80 7.43
C ILE A 81 -5.46 4.76 6.91
N GLU A 82 -5.03 5.84 6.25
CA GLU A 82 -5.91 6.84 5.64
C GLU A 82 -5.39 7.25 4.26
N TRP A 83 -6.25 7.91 3.46
CA TRP A 83 -5.87 8.43 2.16
C TRP A 83 -4.99 9.67 2.33
N ASN A 84 -3.87 9.72 1.61
CA ASN A 84 -2.90 10.81 1.66
C ASN A 84 -3.38 12.10 0.95
N ARG A 85 -4.59 12.09 0.37
CA ARG A 85 -5.25 13.19 -0.36
C ARG A 85 -4.64 13.54 -1.73
N MET A 86 -3.85 12.62 -2.30
CA MET A 86 -3.37 12.76 -3.68
C MET A 86 -4.45 12.35 -4.68
N GLU A 87 -4.61 13.15 -5.72
CA GLU A 87 -5.56 12.91 -6.82
C GLU A 87 -5.22 11.62 -7.59
N LYS A 88 -6.23 11.07 -8.28
CA LYS A 88 -6.10 9.91 -9.21
C LYS A 88 -5.57 8.65 -8.54
N PHE A 89 -6.11 8.34 -7.37
CA PHE A 89 -5.78 7.12 -6.66
C PHE A 89 -6.45 5.90 -7.30
N TYR A 90 -5.81 5.33 -8.32
CA TYR A 90 -6.26 4.09 -8.96
C TYR A 90 -6.02 2.87 -8.06
N TYR A 91 -6.89 1.87 -8.20
CA TYR A 91 -6.78 0.57 -7.52
C TYR A 91 -6.80 0.68 -5.99
N ALA A 92 -7.56 1.64 -5.45
CA ALA A 92 -7.58 1.89 -4.00
C ALA A 92 -7.98 0.64 -3.18
N THR A 93 -8.86 -0.23 -3.71
CA THR A 93 -9.25 -1.47 -3.01
C THR A 93 -8.10 -2.48 -3.01
N GLU A 94 -7.52 -2.73 -4.18
CA GLU A 94 -6.43 -3.67 -4.39
C GLU A 94 -5.15 -3.23 -3.68
N TRP A 95 -4.93 -1.92 -3.54
CA TRP A 95 -3.82 -1.41 -2.74
C TRP A 95 -3.99 -1.65 -1.25
N MET A 96 -5.21 -1.52 -0.72
CA MET A 96 -5.45 -1.85 0.70
C MET A 96 -5.20 -3.34 0.94
N GLU A 97 -5.71 -4.20 0.04
CA GLU A 97 -5.48 -5.64 0.09
C GLU A 97 -3.98 -5.99 -0.01
N TYR A 98 -3.26 -5.36 -0.94
CA TYR A 98 -1.82 -5.54 -1.08
C TYR A 98 -1.06 -5.13 0.19
N LEU A 99 -1.37 -3.99 0.80
CA LEU A 99 -0.71 -3.57 2.04
C LEU A 99 -0.90 -4.59 3.16
N ILE A 100 -2.13 -5.11 3.30
CA ILE A 100 -2.46 -6.11 4.31
C ILE A 100 -1.65 -7.39 4.06
N ASN A 101 -1.79 -7.97 2.86
CA ASN A 101 -1.24 -9.27 2.51
C ASN A 101 0.28 -9.27 2.33
N ALA A 102 0.87 -8.15 1.88
CA ALA A 102 2.31 -8.10 1.66
C ALA A 102 3.08 -7.78 2.96
N PHE A 103 2.49 -6.99 3.87
CA PHE A 103 3.26 -6.33 4.93
C PHE A 103 2.69 -6.46 6.34
N LEU A 104 1.37 -6.55 6.54
CA LEU A 104 0.77 -6.23 7.85
C LEU A 104 0.22 -7.44 8.59
N SER A 105 -0.43 -8.36 7.88
CA SER A 105 -1.12 -9.49 8.51
C SER A 105 -0.20 -10.65 8.84
N GLU A 106 -0.66 -11.54 9.72
CA GLU A 106 0.02 -12.81 9.96
C GLU A 106 0.09 -13.63 8.67
N GLY A 107 1.29 -14.14 8.35
CA GLY A 107 1.52 -14.86 7.11
C GLY A 107 1.73 -13.96 5.90
N ALA A 108 1.89 -12.65 6.09
CA ALA A 108 2.19 -11.71 5.02
C ALA A 108 3.37 -12.17 4.14
N ASP A 109 3.34 -11.82 2.85
CA ASP A 109 4.29 -12.28 1.84
C ASP A 109 5.74 -12.02 2.27
N VAL A 110 6.05 -10.82 2.78
CA VAL A 110 7.39 -10.48 3.28
C VAL A 110 7.78 -11.39 4.44
N GLN A 111 6.87 -11.68 5.38
CA GLN A 111 7.16 -12.57 6.50
C GLN A 111 7.54 -13.98 6.02
N ALA A 112 6.86 -14.49 5.00
CA ALA A 112 7.17 -15.78 4.38
C ALA A 112 8.50 -15.73 3.62
N GLU A 113 8.74 -14.69 2.84
CA GLU A 113 9.94 -14.50 2.05
C GLU A 113 11.20 -14.29 2.91
N LEU A 114 11.11 -13.65 4.07
CA LEU A 114 12.25 -13.54 4.99
C LEU A 114 12.72 -14.92 5.50
N LYS A 115 11.83 -15.91 5.57
CA LYS A 115 12.17 -17.29 5.95
C LYS A 115 12.80 -18.07 4.78
N ALA A 116 12.43 -17.74 3.55
CA ALA A 116 12.94 -18.35 2.32
C ALA A 116 13.15 -17.29 1.22
N PRO A 117 14.25 -16.51 1.28
CA PRO A 117 14.42 -15.34 0.41
C PRO A 117 14.51 -15.70 -1.08
N ILE A 118 13.89 -14.88 -1.91
CA ILE A 118 13.96 -15.02 -3.36
C ILE A 118 15.28 -14.43 -3.87
N VAL A 119 16.03 -15.22 -4.62
CA VAL A 119 17.34 -14.82 -5.17
C VAL A 119 17.19 -13.57 -6.04
N GLY A 120 17.99 -12.54 -5.74
CA GLY A 120 18.01 -11.28 -6.49
C GLY A 120 17.00 -10.23 -6.00
N ARG A 121 16.05 -10.60 -5.12
CA ARG A 121 15.11 -9.65 -4.53
C ARG A 121 15.77 -8.82 -3.44
N PHE A 122 15.51 -7.52 -3.46
CA PHE A 122 15.93 -6.59 -2.43
C PHE A 122 14.92 -6.58 -1.29
N TYR A 123 15.41 -6.80 -0.07
CA TYR A 123 14.64 -6.68 1.16
C TYR A 123 15.17 -5.50 1.99
N PRO A 124 14.39 -4.43 2.17
CA PRO A 124 14.70 -3.33 3.08
C PRO A 124 15.08 -3.83 4.49
N PRO A 125 16.13 -3.29 5.12
CA PRO A 125 16.53 -3.69 6.47
C PRO A 125 15.44 -3.44 7.52
N GLU A 126 14.53 -2.49 7.28
CA GLU A 126 13.38 -2.21 8.14
C GLU A 126 12.48 -3.43 8.33
N PHE A 127 12.44 -4.37 7.39
CA PHE A 127 11.64 -5.59 7.49
C PHE A 127 12.08 -6.53 8.63
N ALA A 128 13.29 -6.35 9.18
CA ALA A 128 13.71 -7.08 10.38
C ALA A 128 12.89 -6.68 11.63
N GLU A 129 12.26 -5.51 11.61
CA GLU A 129 11.49 -4.95 12.73
C GLU A 129 9.97 -5.07 12.50
N PHE A 130 9.52 -5.64 11.39
CA PHE A 130 8.08 -5.82 11.13
C PHE A 130 7.52 -6.95 12.00
N THR A 131 6.35 -6.73 12.60
CA THR A 131 5.72 -7.71 13.50
C THR A 131 4.77 -8.64 12.77
N PHE A 132 4.12 -8.17 11.70
CA PHE A 132 3.18 -8.96 10.88
C PHE A 132 2.04 -9.58 11.71
N ASP A 133 1.58 -8.89 12.74
CA ASP A 133 0.54 -9.38 13.67
C ASP A 133 -0.69 -8.48 13.69
N HIS A 134 -0.82 -7.60 12.69
CA HIS A 134 -1.86 -6.60 12.64
C HIS A 134 -3.17 -7.14 12.09
N VAL A 135 -4.25 -6.74 12.74
CA VAL A 135 -5.63 -6.90 12.29
C VAL A 135 -6.18 -5.54 11.93
N LEU A 136 -6.65 -5.42 10.70
CA LEU A 136 -7.21 -4.20 10.14
C LEU A 136 -8.73 -4.31 10.05
N SER A 137 -9.42 -3.22 10.38
CA SER A 137 -10.88 -3.12 10.25
C SER A 137 -11.35 -1.68 10.15
N GLY A 138 -12.41 -1.45 9.37
CA GLY A 138 -13.03 -0.13 9.23
C GLY A 138 -13.70 0.06 7.88
N THR A 139 -14.19 1.27 7.67
CA THR A 139 -14.81 1.68 6.41
C THR A 139 -14.21 3.01 5.96
N VAL A 140 -13.88 3.10 4.68
CA VAL A 140 -13.57 4.34 3.99
C VAL A 140 -14.61 4.54 2.90
N GLU A 141 -15.30 5.68 2.95
CA GLU A 141 -16.24 6.08 1.91
C GLU A 141 -15.47 6.67 0.73
N ALA A 142 -15.85 6.30 -0.48
CA ALA A 142 -15.30 6.82 -1.72
C ALA A 142 -16.39 7.51 -2.54
N GLN A 143 -16.08 8.70 -3.05
CA GLN A 143 -16.95 9.51 -3.89
C GLN A 143 -16.18 9.90 -5.15
N GLY A 144 -16.58 9.36 -6.30
CA GLY A 144 -16.10 9.77 -7.61
C GLY A 144 -16.72 11.10 -8.07
N ASP A 145 -16.31 11.57 -9.24
CA ASP A 145 -16.83 12.80 -9.86
C ASP A 145 -18.33 12.74 -10.18
N ASP A 146 -18.84 11.56 -10.54
CA ASP A 146 -20.27 11.33 -10.70
C ASP A 146 -20.91 11.16 -9.31
N PRO A 147 -21.97 11.91 -8.97
CA PRO A 147 -22.69 11.69 -7.72
C PRO A 147 -23.11 10.23 -7.50
N ASP A 148 -23.36 9.46 -8.55
CA ASP A 148 -23.76 8.05 -8.43
C ASP A 148 -22.55 7.09 -8.38
N ASP A 149 -21.32 7.58 -8.59
CA ASP A 149 -20.07 6.83 -8.37
C ASP A 149 -19.69 6.91 -6.88
N ARG A 150 -20.41 6.14 -6.07
CA ARG A 150 -20.18 6.03 -4.63
C ARG A 150 -20.00 4.58 -4.23
N TRP A 151 -19.03 4.33 -3.38
CA TRP A 151 -18.79 3.00 -2.84
C TRP A 151 -18.06 3.09 -1.52
N ASP A 152 -18.09 2.00 -0.75
CA ASP A 152 -17.34 1.84 0.48
C ASP A 152 -16.23 0.82 0.29
N LEU A 153 -15.02 1.19 0.73
CA LEU A 153 -13.97 0.23 1.03
C LEU A 153 -14.18 -0.24 2.46
N VAL A 154 -14.61 -1.48 2.62
CA VAL A 154 -14.82 -2.12 3.92
C VAL A 154 -13.68 -3.10 4.18
N VAL A 155 -13.01 -2.97 5.32
CA VAL A 155 -12.06 -3.96 5.82
C VAL A 155 -12.66 -4.60 7.06
N SER A 156 -12.67 -5.93 7.12
CA SER A 156 -13.13 -6.70 8.27
C SER A 156 -12.18 -7.86 8.52
N ASP A 157 -11.49 -7.85 9.66
CA ASP A 157 -10.48 -8.86 10.02
C ASP A 157 -9.51 -9.16 8.86
N ASN A 158 -8.87 -8.11 8.31
CA ASN A 158 -7.95 -8.15 7.17
C ASN A 158 -8.57 -8.47 5.80
N GLU A 159 -9.86 -8.82 5.72
CA GLU A 159 -10.56 -9.04 4.44
C GLU A 159 -11.06 -7.71 3.86
N VAL A 160 -10.71 -7.43 2.61
CA VAL A 160 -11.07 -6.17 1.92
C VAL A 160 -12.23 -6.39 0.96
N GLN A 161 -13.23 -5.51 1.00
CA GLN A 161 -14.38 -5.53 0.12
C GLN A 161 -14.71 -4.14 -0.39
N ARG A 162 -15.05 -4.06 -1.68
CA ARG A 162 -15.68 -2.89 -2.28
C ARG A 162 -17.20 -3.09 -2.32
N VAL A 163 -17.93 -2.15 -1.74
CA VAL A 163 -19.40 -2.19 -1.65
C VAL A 163 -19.98 -0.97 -2.35
N GLU A 164 -20.58 -1.16 -3.52
CA GLU A 164 -21.24 -0.07 -4.27
C GLU A 164 -22.43 0.50 -3.47
N LYS A 165 -22.54 1.83 -3.43
CA LYS A 165 -23.68 2.55 -2.86
C LYS A 165 -24.63 2.93 -3.99
N GLY A 166 -25.85 2.41 -3.93
CA GLY A 166 -26.92 2.71 -4.91
C GLY A 166 -27.62 4.04 -4.67
#